data_AF-A0A7Z7FUI0-F1
#
_entry.id   AF-A0A7Z7FUI0-F1
#
_cell.length_a   1.000
_cell.length_b   1.000
_cell.length_c   1.000
_cell.angle_alpha   90.00
_cell.angle_beta   90.00
_cell.angle_gamma   90.00
#
_symmetry.space_group_name_H-M   'P 1'
#
loop_
_entity.id
_entity.type
_entity.pdbx_description
1 polymer ?
#
loop_
_entity_poly.entity_id
_entity_poly.type
_entity_poly.pdbx_seq_one_letter_code
_entity_poly.pdbx_strand_id
1 'polypeptide(L)'
;MTVRLNKKALEHARKLVEQGKVVHDERDDWSEHAPSADEENRYIEKNGWDDYALWHLGEDPDKSEETKGRFSFPYGDFTKVHRCAVISLESRAAQNDHDDIARETKRLLELIDGE
;
A
#
# COMPACT_ATOMS: atom_id res chain seq x y z
N MET A 1 0.77 -17.20 5.65
CA MET A 1 1.04 -16.54 4.36
C MET A 1 2.45 -16.00 4.41
N THR A 2 3.22 -16.08 3.33
CA THR A 2 4.65 -15.71 3.31
C THR A 2 4.82 -14.29 2.80
N VAL A 3 3.89 -13.41 3.16
CA VAL A 3 3.91 -12.00 2.74
C VAL A 3 5.11 -11.33 3.41
N ARG A 4 5.93 -10.70 2.59
CA ARG A 4 7.13 -9.96 3.00
C ARG A 4 6.95 -8.49 2.66
N LEU A 5 7.68 -7.65 3.39
CA LEU A 5 7.74 -6.22 3.12
C LEU A 5 8.37 -5.97 1.74
N ASN A 6 7.61 -5.34 0.85
CA ASN A 6 8.10 -4.84 -0.41
C ASN A 6 8.84 -3.52 -0.18
N LYS A 7 10.19 -3.59 -0.16
CA LYS A 7 11.04 -2.42 0.06
C LYS A 7 10.91 -1.37 -1.05
N LYS A 8 10.73 -1.80 -2.30
CA LYS A 8 10.53 -0.88 -3.44
C LYS A 8 9.24 -0.08 -3.27
N ALA A 9 8.18 -0.75 -2.83
CA ALA A 9 6.89 -0.11 -2.54
C ALA A 9 7.01 0.91 -1.40
N LEU A 10 7.75 0.57 -0.34
CA LEU A 10 8.00 1.49 0.76
C LEU A 10 8.78 2.73 0.32
N GLU A 11 9.84 2.55 -0.48
CA GLU A 11 10.60 3.68 -1.05
C GLU A 11 9.72 4.55 -1.97
N HIS A 12 8.84 3.93 -2.75
CA HIS A 12 7.88 4.64 -3.59
C HIS A 12 6.92 5.47 -2.74
N ALA A 13 6.31 4.87 -1.71
CA ALA A 13 5.41 5.55 -0.79
C ALA A 13 6.09 6.75 -0.12
N ARG A 14 7.31 6.56 0.42
CA ARG A 14 8.08 7.65 1.03
C ARG A 14 8.33 8.80 0.05
N LYS A 15 8.76 8.50 -1.19
CA LYS A 15 8.95 9.51 -2.23
C LYS A 15 7.67 10.29 -2.55
N LEU A 16 6.51 9.63 -2.56
CA LEU A 16 5.23 10.29 -2.77
C LEU A 16 4.89 11.23 -1.60
N VAL A 17 5.14 10.78 -0.37
CA VAL A 17 4.96 11.60 0.84
C VAL A 17 5.86 12.83 0.81
N GLU A 18 7.14 12.65 0.51
CA GLU A 18 8.10 13.76 0.35
C GLU A 18 7.71 14.72 -0.79
N GLN A 19 7.05 14.23 -1.84
CA GLN A 19 6.52 15.06 -2.94
C GLN A 19 5.20 15.77 -2.57
N GLY A 20 4.65 15.54 -1.38
CA GLY A 20 3.33 16.07 -0.99
C GLY A 20 2.16 15.41 -1.74
N LYS A 21 2.36 14.24 -2.33
CA LYS A 21 1.31 13.45 -3.00
C LYS A 21 0.57 12.57 -2.00
N VAL A 22 0.06 13.21 -0.96
CA VAL A 22 -0.68 12.55 0.12
C VAL A 22 -2.05 13.18 0.26
N VAL A 23 -3.05 12.35 0.58
CA VAL A 23 -4.39 12.77 0.93
C VAL A 23 -4.61 12.49 2.41
N HIS A 24 -4.96 13.53 3.15
CA HIS A 24 -5.15 13.50 4.60
C HIS A 24 -6.63 13.20 4.91
N ASP A 25 -7.06 11.97 4.65
CA ASP A 25 -8.42 11.51 4.93
C ASP A 25 -8.53 10.82 6.31
N GLU A 26 -9.78 10.63 6.75
CA GLU A 26 -10.11 9.93 7.99
C GLU A 26 -10.11 8.41 7.79
N ARG A 27 -9.74 7.67 8.84
CA ARG A 27 -9.49 6.21 8.78
C ARG A 27 -10.68 5.40 8.23
N ASP A 28 -11.91 5.84 8.50
CA ASP A 28 -13.12 5.07 8.23
C ASP A 28 -13.42 4.94 6.73
N ASP A 29 -12.98 5.90 5.93
CA ASP A 29 -13.27 5.97 4.49
C ASP A 29 -12.51 4.94 3.64
N TRP A 30 -11.46 4.29 4.15
CA TRP A 30 -10.62 3.44 3.31
C TRP A 30 -11.36 2.23 2.73
N SER A 31 -12.32 1.67 3.45
CA SER A 31 -13.08 0.52 2.92
C SER A 31 -13.98 0.90 1.74
N GLU A 32 -14.31 2.18 1.58
CA GLU A 32 -15.08 2.71 0.45
C GLU A 32 -14.17 3.34 -0.63
N HIS A 33 -12.99 3.83 -0.23
CA HIS A 33 -12.01 4.48 -1.10
C HIS A 33 -11.00 3.51 -1.72
N ALA A 34 -10.92 2.27 -1.24
CA ALA A 34 -10.05 1.27 -1.80
C ALA A 34 -10.42 1.01 -3.28
N PRO A 35 -9.42 0.96 -4.18
CA PRO A 35 -9.68 0.78 -5.60
C PRO A 35 -10.43 -0.53 -5.85
N SER A 36 -11.48 -0.47 -6.66
CA SER A 36 -12.24 -1.64 -7.06
C SER A 36 -11.41 -2.58 -7.94
N ALA A 37 -11.79 -3.86 -8.00
CA ALA A 37 -11.11 -4.84 -8.86
C ALA A 37 -10.98 -4.39 -10.33
N ASP A 38 -11.95 -3.62 -10.82
CA ASP A 38 -11.93 -3.05 -12.17
C ASP A 38 -10.88 -1.92 -12.32
N GLU A 39 -10.74 -1.04 -11.32
CA GLU A 39 -9.74 0.02 -11.31
C GLU A 39 -8.32 -0.54 -11.26
N GLU A 40 -8.10 -1.54 -10.40
CA GLU A 40 -6.83 -2.25 -10.34
C GLU A 40 -6.49 -2.91 -11.68
N ASN A 41 -7.46 -3.55 -12.35
CA ASN A 41 -7.24 -4.17 -13.65
C ASN A 41 -6.83 -3.11 -14.69
N ARG A 42 -7.57 -2.01 -14.78
CA ARG A 42 -7.23 -0.91 -15.68
C ARG A 42 -5.85 -0.33 -15.39
N TYR A 43 -5.45 -0.25 -14.13
CA TYR A 43 -4.13 0.21 -13.74
C TYR A 43 -3.03 -0.74 -14.21
N ILE A 44 -3.21 -2.05 -13.98
CA ILE A 44 -2.29 -3.10 -14.41
C ILE A 44 -2.18 -3.15 -15.93
N GLU A 45 -3.29 -3.05 -16.67
CA GLU A 45 -3.28 -3.03 -18.13
C GLU A 45 -2.52 -1.82 -18.70
N LYS A 46 -2.58 -0.68 -18.00
CA LYS A 46 -1.97 0.57 -18.44
C LYS A 46 -0.49 0.70 -18.05
N ASN A 47 -0.13 0.32 -16.82
CA ASN A 47 1.21 0.54 -16.25
C ASN A 47 2.01 -0.76 -16.07
N GLY A 48 1.34 -1.90 -16.02
CA GLY A 48 1.93 -3.21 -15.76
C GLY A 48 1.94 -3.62 -14.29
N TRP A 49 2.28 -4.89 -14.06
CA TRP A 49 2.38 -5.48 -12.72
C TRP A 49 3.52 -4.92 -11.88
N ASP A 50 4.63 -4.51 -12.50
CA ASP A 50 5.79 -3.94 -11.78
C ASP A 50 5.41 -2.64 -11.06
N ASP A 51 4.60 -1.80 -11.71
CA ASP A 51 4.11 -0.56 -11.10
C ASP A 51 3.02 -0.85 -10.06
N TYR A 52 2.09 -1.76 -10.35
CA TYR A 52 1.09 -2.22 -9.36
C TYR A 52 1.75 -2.75 -8.08
N ALA A 53 2.86 -3.47 -8.20
CA ALA A 53 3.64 -3.96 -7.06
C ALA A 53 4.16 -2.83 -6.16
N LEU A 54 4.50 -1.66 -6.73
CA LEU A 54 4.99 -0.51 -5.96
C LEU A 54 3.91 0.06 -5.04
N TRP A 55 2.63 -0.13 -5.34
CA TRP A 55 1.51 0.38 -4.53
C TRP A 55 1.11 -0.52 -3.36
N HIS A 56 1.83 -1.63 -3.16
CA HIS A 56 1.52 -2.64 -2.17
C HIS A 56 2.73 -2.95 -1.27
N LEU A 57 2.58 -2.72 0.04
CA LEU A 57 3.66 -2.96 1.00
C LEU A 57 3.89 -4.45 1.30
N GLY A 58 2.90 -5.30 1.05
CA GLY A 58 3.04 -6.74 1.13
C GLY A 58 3.20 -7.37 -0.25
N GLU A 59 4.22 -8.20 -0.38
CA GLU A 59 4.42 -9.08 -1.53
C GLU A 59 4.58 -10.52 -1.06
N ASP A 60 3.87 -11.46 -1.71
CA ASP A 60 4.02 -12.89 -1.52
C ASP A 60 4.82 -13.50 -2.68
N PRO A 61 6.12 -13.80 -2.50
CA PRO A 61 6.97 -14.32 -3.57
C PRO A 61 6.62 -15.75 -4.00
N ASP A 62 5.73 -16.45 -3.27
CA ASP A 62 5.27 -17.80 -3.62
C ASP A 62 4.17 -17.76 -4.70
N LYS A 63 3.50 -16.61 -4.86
CA LYS A 63 2.48 -16.38 -5.89
C LYS A 63 3.10 -15.97 -7.23
N SER A 64 2.39 -16.29 -8.32
CA SER A 64 2.75 -15.83 -9.67
C SER A 64 2.81 -14.30 -9.75
N GLU A 65 3.72 -13.78 -10.57
CA GLU A 65 3.94 -12.34 -10.78
C GLU A 65 2.69 -11.64 -11.33
N GLU A 66 1.87 -12.37 -12.09
CA GLU A 66 0.63 -11.90 -12.72
C GLU A 66 -0.63 -12.25 -11.90
N THR A 67 -0.56 -12.09 -10.57
CA THR A 67 -1.74 -12.32 -9.73
C THR A 67 -1.91 -11.26 -8.65
N LYS A 68 -3.13 -10.72 -8.52
CA LYS A 68 -3.42 -9.68 -7.53
C LYS A 68 -3.19 -10.16 -6.10
N GLY A 69 -3.51 -11.42 -5.83
CA GLY A 69 -3.30 -12.04 -4.53
C GLY A 69 -1.84 -12.19 -4.10
N ARG A 70 -0.87 -11.89 -4.99
CA ARG A 70 0.55 -11.72 -4.63
C ARG A 70 0.78 -10.45 -3.83
N PHE A 71 0.02 -9.41 -4.14
CA PHE A 71 0.20 -8.10 -3.55
C PHE A 71 -0.87 -7.85 -2.49
N SER A 72 -0.48 -7.23 -1.39
CA SER A 72 -1.36 -6.98 -0.25
C SER A 72 -0.93 -5.70 0.44
N PHE A 73 -1.79 -5.19 1.31
CA PHE A 73 -1.54 -3.92 2.02
C PHE A 73 -1.37 -2.72 1.06
N PRO A 74 -2.42 -2.38 0.28
CA PRO A 74 -2.42 -1.16 -0.51
C PRO A 74 -2.38 0.07 0.40
N TYR A 75 -1.62 1.08 0.01
CA TYR A 75 -1.44 2.33 0.78
C TYR A 75 -1.96 3.59 0.06
N GLY A 76 -2.62 3.43 -1.09
CA GLY A 76 -3.11 4.55 -1.90
C GLY A 76 -3.97 4.13 -3.09
N ASP A 77 -4.41 5.10 -3.89
CA ASP A 77 -5.34 4.91 -5.04
C ASP A 77 -4.64 4.67 -6.39
N PHE A 78 -3.35 4.33 -6.38
CA PHE A 78 -2.48 4.36 -7.56
C PHE A 78 -2.13 5.75 -8.11
N THR A 79 -2.55 6.82 -7.43
CA THR A 79 -2.16 8.19 -7.76
C THR A 79 -1.51 8.90 -6.58
N LYS A 80 -2.10 8.76 -5.38
CA LYS A 80 -1.63 9.39 -4.15
C LYS A 80 -1.62 8.41 -3.00
N VAL A 81 -0.84 8.72 -1.97
CA VAL A 81 -0.86 7.99 -0.70
C VAL A 81 -2.05 8.49 0.11
N HIS A 82 -2.87 7.59 0.64
CA HIS A 82 -4.02 7.96 1.46
C HIS A 82 -3.71 7.68 2.92
N ARG A 83 -3.82 8.68 3.79
CA ARG A 83 -3.57 8.52 5.23
C ARG A 83 -4.44 7.42 5.83
N CYS A 84 -5.71 7.35 5.43
CA CYS A 84 -6.65 6.32 5.86
C CYS A 84 -6.23 4.90 5.45
N ALA A 85 -5.63 4.74 4.27
CA ALA A 85 -5.07 3.49 3.80
C ALA A 85 -3.92 3.03 4.68
N VAL A 86 -2.99 3.93 4.98
CA VAL A 86 -1.81 3.66 5.83
C VAL A 86 -2.24 3.24 7.24
N ILE A 87 -3.24 3.89 7.83
CA ILE A 87 -3.75 3.50 9.15
C ILE A 87 -4.45 2.13 9.10
N SER A 88 -5.27 1.91 8.06
CA SER A 88 -5.99 0.64 7.90
C SER A 88 -5.05 -0.53 7.69
N LEU A 89 -3.99 -0.33 6.90
CA LEU A 89 -3.02 -1.37 6.59
C LEU A 89 -2.10 -1.66 7.79
N GLU A 90 -1.76 -0.66 8.61
CA GLU A 90 -1.02 -0.86 9.88
C GLU A 90 -1.79 -1.79 10.82
N SER A 91 -3.06 -1.49 11.06
CA SER A 91 -3.93 -2.32 11.89
C SER A 91 -4.08 -3.74 11.32
N ARG A 92 -4.22 -3.89 10.00
CA ARG A 92 -4.31 -5.20 9.35
C ARG A 92 -3.00 -5.98 9.44
N ALA A 93 -1.86 -5.32 9.27
CA ALA A 93 -0.54 -5.95 9.33
C ALA A 93 -0.26 -6.48 10.73
N ALA A 94 -0.55 -5.69 11.76
CA ALA A 94 -0.43 -6.10 13.16
C ALA A 94 -1.36 -7.28 13.50
N GLN A 95 -2.59 -7.31 12.97
CA GLN A 95 -3.54 -8.42 13.17
C GLN A 95 -3.15 -9.72 12.45
N ASN A 96 -2.29 -9.66 11.44
CA ASN A 96 -1.85 -10.82 10.65
C ASN A 96 -0.39 -11.22 10.96
N ASP A 97 0.15 -10.77 12.11
CA ASP A 97 1.53 -11.06 12.54
C ASP A 97 2.60 -10.62 11.52
N HIS A 98 2.33 -9.52 10.80
CA HIS A 98 3.28 -8.90 9.87
C HIS A 98 3.97 -7.69 10.51
N ASP A 99 4.73 -7.92 11.59
CA ASP A 99 5.38 -6.88 12.40
C ASP A 99 6.28 -5.93 11.59
N ASP A 100 7.01 -6.44 10.60
CA ASP A 100 7.89 -5.61 9.77
C ASP A 100 7.11 -4.63 8.90
N ILE A 101 5.97 -5.08 8.35
CA ILE A 101 5.08 -4.21 7.57
C ILE A 101 4.44 -3.19 8.49
N ALA A 102 3.89 -3.61 9.63
CA ALA A 102 3.27 -2.70 10.60
C ALA A 102 4.24 -1.61 11.07
N ARG A 103 5.49 -1.98 11.38
CA ARG A 103 6.53 -1.04 11.84
C ARG A 103 6.88 -0.01 10.77
N GLU A 104 7.10 -0.43 9.53
CA GLU A 104 7.45 0.51 8.45
C GLU A 104 6.26 1.36 8.02
N THR A 105 5.06 0.81 8.11
CA THR A 105 3.80 1.54 7.87
C THR A 105 3.62 2.64 8.90
N LYS A 106 3.85 2.35 10.17
CA LYS A 106 3.77 3.35 11.24
C LYS A 106 4.75 4.50 10.99
N ARG A 107 5.99 4.20 10.58
CA ARG A 107 6.98 5.22 10.20
C ARG A 107 6.52 6.05 9.00
N LEU A 108 5.90 5.42 8.00
CA LEU A 108 5.31 6.11 6.86
C LEU A 108 4.17 7.04 7.30
N LEU A 109 3.33 6.59 8.24
CA LEU A 109 2.25 7.40 8.80
C LEU A 109 2.79 8.62 9.55
N GLU A 110 3.84 8.46 10.35
CA GLU A 110 4.52 9.57 11.04
C GLU A 110 5.06 10.60 10.02
N LEU A 111 5.63 10.13 8.90
CA LEU A 111 6.07 11.02 7.80
C LEU A 111 4.91 11.77 7.13
N ILE A 112 3.75 11.13 7.03
CA ILE A 112 2.53 11.74 6.46
C ILE A 112 1.96 12.80 7.40
N ASP A 113 1.90 12.51 8.70
CA ASP A 113 1.37 13.42 9.71
C ASP A 113 2.27 14.65 9.91
N GLY A 114 3.56 14.52 9.59
CA GLY A 114 4.50 15.63 9.52
C GLY A 114 5.10 16.05 10.86
N GLU A 115 5.56 15.08 11.66
CA GLU A 115 6.42 15.35 12.83
C GLU A 115 7.85 15.77 12.45
#